data_AF-A0A101X7T2-F1
#
_entry.id   AF-A0A101X7T2-F1
#
_cell.length_a   1.000
_cell.length_b   1.000
_cell.length_c   1.000
_cell.angle_alpha   90.00
_cell.angle_beta   90.00
_cell.angle_gamma   90.00
#
_symmetry.space_group_name_H-M   'P 1'
#
loop_
_entity.id
_entity.type
_entity.pdbx_description
1 polymer ?
#
loop_
_entity_poly.entity_id
_entity_poly.type
_entity_poly.pdbx_seq_one_letter_code
_entity_poly.pdbx_strand_id
1 'polypeptide(L)'
;MGSMVEIKDLYRERVNVAVELWDKVLRGEVVSRGELVNLLAKYYEEHDIEPFRGLTKIDIYDKELATVYVVGVYGMGLVTMHDVEEEYGSLFKVELTSDKAYGVIRNYNGDESRTALRNLIEDNQALGDSLEERVFRVYRLVYTGAVLGFMPEDDIAKTYKVFYDVFEPLRQRLVNYVKFYIATKVAEGIALGRFASQNEVRIEKYAYCVRLGLEKCAPTNRLIHEIALSVYKVPANVVNRLVPLIRRSSKSSLVPKAY
;
A
#
# COMPACT_ATOMS: atom_id res chain seq x y z
N MET A 1 13.58 1.97 -29.78
CA MET A 1 13.85 2.87 -28.64
C MET A 1 12.57 2.92 -27.82
N GLY A 2 12.51 2.16 -26.72
CA GLY A 2 11.37 2.25 -25.82
C GLY A 2 11.50 3.53 -25.00
N SER A 3 10.41 4.30 -24.89
CA SER A 3 10.35 5.44 -23.98
C SER A 3 10.68 4.94 -22.58
N MET A 4 11.67 5.55 -21.93
CA MET A 4 12.00 5.23 -20.54
C MET A 4 10.83 5.73 -19.69
N VAL A 5 9.97 4.82 -19.24
CA VAL A 5 8.86 5.16 -18.33
C VAL A 5 9.48 5.64 -17.03
N GLU A 6 9.13 6.84 -16.58
CA GLU A 6 9.57 7.33 -15.27
C GLU A 6 8.60 6.89 -14.17
N ILE A 7 9.04 6.90 -12.90
CA ILE A 7 8.18 6.56 -11.75
C ILE A 7 6.91 7.42 -11.76
N LYS A 8 7.04 8.72 -12.09
CA LYS A 8 5.92 9.65 -12.15
C LYS A 8 4.86 9.24 -13.18
N ASP A 9 5.28 8.58 -14.25
CA ASP A 9 4.37 8.14 -15.31
C ASP A 9 3.54 6.94 -14.88
N LEU A 10 4.09 6.06 -14.02
CA LEU A 10 3.35 4.90 -13.48
C LEU A 10 2.17 5.29 -12.59
N TYR A 11 2.26 6.45 -11.93
CA TYR A 11 1.23 6.90 -10.98
C TYR A 11 0.42 8.08 -11.48
N ARG A 12 0.72 8.60 -12.68
CA ARG A 12 0.11 9.82 -13.22
C ARG A 12 -1.42 9.76 -13.24
N GLU A 13 -1.99 8.72 -13.85
CA GLU A 13 -3.46 8.59 -13.94
C GLU A 13 -4.10 8.46 -12.56
N ARG A 14 -3.46 7.75 -11.63
CA ARG A 14 -3.94 7.65 -10.24
C ARG A 14 -3.96 9.01 -9.55
N VAL A 15 -2.91 9.80 -9.73
CA VAL A 15 -2.82 11.16 -9.18
C VAL A 15 -3.86 12.07 -9.84
N ASN A 16 -4.04 12.00 -11.15
CA ASN A 16 -5.05 12.78 -11.88
C ASN A 16 -6.46 12.48 -11.35
N VAL A 17 -6.83 11.20 -11.21
CA VAL A 17 -8.12 10.81 -10.62
C VAL A 17 -8.27 11.36 -9.20
N ALA A 18 -7.23 11.30 -8.37
CA ALA A 18 -7.29 11.88 -7.02
C ALA A 18 -7.51 13.40 -7.04
N VAL A 19 -6.87 14.13 -7.97
CA VAL A 19 -7.06 15.58 -8.15
C VAL A 19 -8.48 15.89 -8.61
N GLU A 20 -9.02 15.12 -9.56
CA GLU A 20 -10.41 15.30 -10.04
C GLU A 20 -11.44 15.04 -8.94
N LEU A 21 -11.22 14.02 -8.10
CA LEU A 21 -12.07 13.77 -6.94
C LEU A 21 -12.03 14.93 -5.94
N TRP A 22 -10.86 15.52 -5.72
CA TRP A 22 -10.74 16.71 -4.87
C TRP A 22 -11.49 17.92 -5.45
N ASP A 23 -11.43 18.18 -6.76
CA ASP A 23 -12.23 19.26 -7.38
C ASP A 23 -13.72 19.09 -7.06
N LYS A 24 -14.24 17.86 -7.11
CA LYS A 24 -15.64 17.56 -6.75
C LYS A 24 -15.95 17.73 -5.27
N VAL A 25 -15.04 17.30 -4.40
CA VAL A 25 -15.17 17.51 -2.95
C VAL A 25 -15.20 19.01 -2.62
N LEU A 26 -14.29 19.79 -3.20
CA LEU A 26 -14.19 21.24 -2.99
C LEU A 26 -15.40 22.01 -3.53
N ARG A 27 -16.07 21.49 -4.57
CA ARG A 27 -17.35 22.03 -5.07
C ARG A 27 -18.56 21.62 -4.25
N GLY A 28 -18.39 20.78 -3.24
CA GLY A 28 -19.50 20.22 -2.45
C GLY A 28 -20.37 19.23 -3.21
N GLU A 29 -19.87 18.65 -4.30
CA GLU A 29 -20.60 17.65 -5.11
C GLU A 29 -20.62 16.25 -4.46
N VAL A 30 -19.76 16.03 -3.46
CA VAL A 30 -19.65 14.76 -2.72
C VAL A 30 -19.91 15.04 -1.26
N VAL A 31 -20.99 14.47 -0.72
CA VAL A 31 -21.46 14.79 0.64
C VAL A 31 -21.25 13.64 1.63
N SER A 32 -20.85 12.46 1.14
CA SER A 32 -20.55 11.32 1.99
C SER A 32 -19.34 10.51 1.54
N ARG A 33 -18.71 9.82 2.50
CA ARG A 33 -17.61 8.88 2.23
C ARG A 33 -18.03 7.79 1.24
N GLY A 34 -19.24 7.24 1.38
CA GLY A 34 -19.75 6.19 0.49
C GLY A 34 -19.86 6.66 -0.96
N GLU A 35 -20.33 7.89 -1.18
CA GLU A 35 -20.32 8.51 -2.51
C GLU A 35 -18.90 8.67 -3.05
N LEU A 36 -17.96 9.14 -2.23
CA LEU A 36 -16.56 9.30 -2.61
C LEU A 36 -15.92 7.96 -3.02
N VAL A 37 -16.18 6.89 -2.26
CA VAL A 37 -15.71 5.52 -2.57
C VAL A 37 -16.26 5.04 -3.91
N ASN A 38 -17.57 5.21 -4.15
CA ASN A 38 -18.21 4.80 -5.39
C ASN A 38 -17.67 5.57 -6.60
N LEU A 39 -17.46 6.88 -6.43
CA LEU A 39 -16.92 7.73 -7.47
C LEU A 39 -15.47 7.39 -7.80
N LEU A 40 -14.65 7.13 -6.77
CA LEU A 40 -13.29 6.62 -6.94
C LEU A 40 -13.28 5.28 -7.69
N ALA A 41 -14.15 4.34 -7.33
CA ALA A 41 -14.25 3.05 -8.01
C ALA A 41 -14.60 3.21 -9.49
N LYS A 42 -15.57 4.08 -9.79
CA LYS A 42 -15.96 4.42 -11.16
C LYS A 42 -14.79 5.01 -11.96
N TYR A 43 -14.08 5.99 -11.42
CA TYR A 43 -12.97 6.63 -12.12
C TYR A 43 -11.78 5.69 -12.31
N TYR A 44 -11.52 4.82 -11.34
CA TYR A 44 -10.50 3.78 -11.52
C TYR A 44 -10.87 2.79 -12.63
N GLU A 45 -12.14 2.40 -12.76
CA GLU A 45 -12.60 1.54 -13.85
C GLU A 45 -12.49 2.25 -15.22
N GLU A 46 -12.92 3.51 -15.31
CA GLU A 46 -12.86 4.32 -16.53
C GLU A 46 -11.42 4.52 -17.04
N HIS A 47 -10.44 4.57 -16.13
CA HIS A 47 -9.02 4.78 -16.44
C HIS A 47 -8.15 3.49 -16.39
N ASP A 48 -8.76 2.30 -16.26
CA ASP A 48 -8.07 1.00 -16.07
C ASP A 48 -7.01 1.00 -14.94
N ILE A 49 -7.31 1.71 -13.86
CA ILE A 49 -6.46 1.80 -12.67
C ILE A 49 -6.84 0.68 -11.72
N GLU A 50 -5.93 -0.26 -11.49
CA GLU A 50 -6.09 -1.22 -10.41
C GLU A 50 -5.70 -0.57 -9.07
N PRO A 51 -6.48 -0.73 -7.99
CA PRO A 51 -6.05 -0.35 -6.65
C PRO A 51 -4.71 -0.96 -6.23
N PHE A 52 -3.99 -0.33 -5.31
CA PHE A 52 -2.78 -0.93 -4.75
C PHE A 52 -3.14 -2.17 -3.91
N ARG A 53 -3.03 -3.37 -4.46
CA ARG A 53 -3.41 -4.59 -3.72
C ARG A 53 -2.44 -5.72 -3.90
N GLY A 54 -2.45 -6.61 -2.91
CA GLY A 54 -1.89 -7.94 -3.06
C GLY A 54 -2.96 -8.91 -3.58
N LEU A 55 -3.15 -10.01 -2.85
CA LEU A 55 -4.04 -11.10 -3.23
C LEU A 55 -5.52 -10.86 -2.88
N THR A 56 -5.83 -9.89 -2.02
CA THR A 56 -7.20 -9.61 -1.54
C THR A 56 -7.74 -8.29 -2.11
N LYS A 57 -9.08 -8.21 -2.28
CA LYS A 57 -9.82 -7.04 -2.78
C LYS A 57 -10.85 -6.49 -1.78
N ILE A 58 -10.87 -6.99 -0.54
CA ILE A 58 -11.86 -6.59 0.46
C ILE A 58 -11.73 -5.09 0.77
N ASP A 59 -12.82 -4.35 0.61
CA ASP A 59 -12.95 -2.89 0.82
C ASP A 59 -11.85 -2.08 0.15
N ILE A 60 -11.43 -2.52 -1.04
CA ILE A 60 -10.19 -2.03 -1.62
C ILE A 60 -10.29 -0.56 -2.06
N TYR A 61 -11.44 -0.11 -2.55
CA TYR A 61 -11.63 1.29 -2.95
C TYR A 61 -11.74 2.21 -1.75
N ASP A 62 -12.37 1.76 -0.67
CA ASP A 62 -12.38 2.49 0.59
C ASP A 62 -10.96 2.63 1.18
N LYS A 63 -10.11 1.60 1.02
CA LYS A 63 -8.67 1.67 1.36
C LYS A 63 -7.84 2.52 0.39
N GLU A 64 -8.34 2.76 -0.82
CA GLU A 64 -7.71 3.68 -1.79
C GLU A 64 -8.08 5.14 -1.54
N LEU A 65 -9.02 5.45 -0.64
CA LEU A 65 -9.18 6.83 -0.18
C LEU A 65 -7.92 7.39 0.50
N ALA A 66 -7.03 6.51 0.99
CA ALA A 66 -5.67 6.90 1.38
C ALA A 66 -4.90 7.59 0.24
N THR A 67 -5.06 7.14 -1.01
CA THR A 67 -4.47 7.78 -2.19
C THR A 67 -5.02 9.18 -2.38
N VAL A 68 -6.35 9.32 -2.34
CA VAL A 68 -7.03 10.61 -2.52
C VAL A 68 -6.59 11.59 -1.43
N TYR A 69 -6.62 11.17 -0.17
CA TYR A 69 -6.18 11.97 0.97
C TYR A 69 -4.72 12.39 0.84
N VAL A 70 -3.80 11.45 0.57
CA VAL A 70 -2.37 11.75 0.45
C VAL A 70 -2.11 12.75 -0.68
N VAL A 71 -2.72 12.58 -1.85
CA VAL A 71 -2.55 13.51 -2.97
C VAL A 71 -3.07 14.90 -2.61
N GLY A 72 -4.23 15.01 -1.96
CA GLY A 72 -4.79 16.31 -1.56
C GLY A 72 -3.94 17.03 -0.52
N VAL A 73 -3.70 16.36 0.61
CA VAL A 73 -3.06 16.95 1.79
C VAL A 73 -1.56 17.15 1.59
N TYR A 74 -0.87 16.17 1.02
CA TYR A 74 0.58 16.21 0.87
C TYR A 74 1.05 16.63 -0.53
N GLY A 75 0.22 16.44 -1.56
CA GLY A 75 0.60 16.70 -2.95
C GLY A 75 0.12 18.05 -3.49
N MET A 76 -1.15 18.40 -3.29
CA MET A 76 -1.74 19.61 -3.87
C MET A 76 -1.39 20.87 -3.08
N GLY A 77 -1.19 20.77 -1.76
CA GLY A 77 -0.92 21.94 -0.90
C GLY A 77 -2.05 22.98 -0.86
N LEU A 78 -3.23 22.64 -1.39
CA LEU A 78 -4.42 23.49 -1.46
C LEU A 78 -5.37 23.26 -0.28
N VAL A 79 -5.23 22.12 0.40
CA VAL A 79 -6.06 21.74 1.54
C VAL A 79 -5.12 21.38 2.67
N THR A 80 -5.15 22.17 3.74
CA THR A 80 -4.36 21.88 4.95
C THR A 80 -5.02 20.75 5.73
N MET A 81 -4.26 20.11 6.62
CA MET A 81 -4.83 19.12 7.54
C MET A 81 -5.97 19.74 8.39
N HIS A 82 -5.89 21.04 8.69
CA HIS A 82 -6.93 21.76 9.40
C HIS A 82 -8.23 21.85 8.61
N ASP A 83 -8.14 22.20 7.32
CA ASP A 83 -9.31 22.28 6.43
C ASP A 83 -9.98 20.90 6.29
N VAL A 84 -9.18 19.82 6.21
CA VAL A 84 -9.73 18.46 6.18
C VAL A 84 -10.46 18.13 7.48
N GLU A 85 -9.94 18.53 8.64
CA GLU A 85 -10.60 18.28 9.93
C GLU A 85 -11.92 19.02 10.07
N GLU A 86 -11.98 20.29 9.66
CA GLU A 86 -13.16 21.13 9.85
C GLU A 86 -14.24 20.92 8.80
N GLU A 87 -13.87 20.81 7.52
CA GLU A 87 -14.81 20.81 6.41
C GLU A 87 -15.05 19.41 5.83
N TYR A 88 -14.01 18.57 5.77
CA TYR A 88 -14.04 17.29 5.06
C TYR A 88 -13.90 16.06 5.96
N GLY A 89 -14.02 16.25 7.28
CA GLY A 89 -13.73 15.20 8.26
C GLY A 89 -14.68 14.00 8.16
N SER A 90 -15.90 14.20 7.69
CA SER A 90 -16.87 13.12 7.43
C SER A 90 -16.46 12.23 6.25
N LEU A 91 -15.75 12.79 5.25
CA LEU A 91 -15.28 12.07 4.07
C LEU A 91 -14.00 11.28 4.39
N PHE A 92 -13.08 11.90 5.14
CA PHE A 92 -11.72 11.39 5.36
C PHE A 92 -11.41 10.99 6.81
N LYS A 93 -12.43 10.65 7.61
CA LYS A 93 -12.26 10.31 9.03
C LYS A 93 -11.19 9.24 9.30
N VAL A 94 -11.13 8.23 8.44
CA VAL A 94 -10.16 7.12 8.50
C VAL A 94 -8.75 7.65 8.28
N GLU A 95 -8.58 8.43 7.22
CA GLU A 95 -7.28 8.93 6.78
C GLU A 95 -6.76 9.98 7.75
N LEU A 96 -7.61 10.88 8.26
CA LEU A 96 -7.29 11.81 9.35
C LEU A 96 -6.79 11.10 10.60
N THR A 97 -7.50 10.06 11.05
CA THR A 97 -7.07 9.28 12.22
C THR A 97 -5.74 8.58 11.95
N SER A 98 -5.60 8.03 10.74
CA SER A 98 -4.36 7.38 10.30
C SER A 98 -3.18 8.35 10.27
N ASP A 99 -3.42 9.59 9.87
CA ASP A 99 -2.40 10.64 9.77
C ASP A 99 -1.96 11.13 11.15
N LYS A 100 -2.91 11.26 12.09
CA LYS A 100 -2.60 11.49 13.51
C LYS A 100 -1.75 10.37 14.10
N ALA A 101 -2.12 9.11 13.83
CA ALA A 101 -1.35 7.96 14.27
C ALA A 101 0.05 7.93 13.64
N TYR A 102 0.17 8.29 12.35
CA TYR A 102 1.46 8.48 11.67
C TYR A 102 2.31 9.57 12.32
N GLY A 103 1.71 10.69 12.74
CA GLY A 103 2.37 11.74 13.52
C GLY A 103 2.96 11.22 14.85
N VAL A 104 2.21 10.39 15.58
CA VAL A 104 2.71 9.72 16.81
C VAL A 104 3.84 8.76 16.48
N ILE A 105 3.73 7.98 15.40
CA ILE A 105 4.78 7.04 14.97
C ILE A 105 6.06 7.79 14.61
N ARG A 106 5.97 8.93 13.89
CA ARG A 106 7.15 9.74 13.54
C ARG A 106 7.86 10.31 14.76
N ASN A 107 7.11 10.66 15.80
CA ASN A 107 7.66 11.24 17.02
C ASN A 107 7.75 10.24 18.17
N TYR A 108 7.75 8.93 17.86
CA TYR A 108 7.65 7.88 18.85
C TYR A 108 8.77 7.95 19.90
N ASN A 109 8.37 8.16 21.15
CA ASN A 109 9.26 8.46 22.27
C ASN A 109 9.02 7.56 23.51
N GLY A 110 8.73 6.28 23.31
CA GLY A 110 8.57 5.32 24.41
C GLY A 110 7.11 5.14 24.85
N ASP A 111 6.89 4.99 26.15
CA ASP A 111 5.61 4.51 26.70
C ASP A 111 4.43 5.48 26.54
N GLU A 112 4.69 6.79 26.53
CA GLU A 112 3.66 7.79 26.25
C GLU A 112 3.15 7.64 24.82
N SER A 113 4.05 7.61 23.83
CA SER A 113 3.71 7.36 22.43
C SER A 113 3.05 6.00 22.23
N ARG A 114 3.51 4.95 22.92
CA ARG A 114 2.89 3.62 22.92
C ARG A 114 1.42 3.71 23.33
N THR A 115 1.14 4.40 24.43
CA THR A 115 -0.21 4.53 24.98
C THR A 115 -1.10 5.39 24.07
N ALA A 116 -0.59 6.54 23.62
CA ALA A 116 -1.30 7.41 22.69
C ALA A 116 -1.68 6.69 21.39
N LEU A 117 -0.74 5.91 20.82
CA LEU A 117 -0.97 5.15 19.61
C LEU A 117 -2.00 4.02 19.80
N ARG A 118 -1.94 3.30 20.93
CA ARG A 118 -2.96 2.30 21.26
C ARG A 118 -4.34 2.94 21.39
N ASN A 119 -4.46 4.02 22.13
CA ASN A 119 -5.75 4.70 22.32
C ASN A 119 -6.31 5.25 21.00
N LEU A 120 -5.46 5.78 20.11
CA LEU A 120 -5.90 6.25 18.79
C LEU A 120 -6.46 5.14 17.90
N ILE A 121 -5.92 3.92 18.03
CA ILE A 121 -6.20 2.81 17.11
C ILE A 121 -7.21 1.84 17.70
N GLU A 122 -7.03 1.38 18.94
CA GLU A 122 -7.84 0.30 19.53
C GLU A 122 -9.28 0.72 19.75
N ASP A 123 -9.56 1.97 20.11
CA ASP A 123 -10.92 2.43 20.44
C ASP A 123 -11.62 3.14 19.27
N ASN A 124 -10.92 3.34 18.14
CA ASN A 124 -11.46 4.09 17.02
C ASN A 124 -12.15 3.21 15.99
N GLN A 125 -13.47 3.03 16.17
CA GLN A 125 -14.34 2.27 15.28
C GLN A 125 -14.37 2.81 13.84
N ALA A 126 -14.00 4.08 13.61
CA ALA A 126 -13.94 4.58 12.24
C ALA A 126 -12.86 3.87 11.42
N LEU A 127 -11.79 3.41 12.06
CA LEU A 127 -10.72 2.64 11.42
C LEU A 127 -11.12 1.18 11.11
N GLY A 128 -12.35 0.75 11.39
CA GLY A 128 -12.86 -0.58 11.07
C GLY A 128 -13.21 -1.44 12.28
N ASP A 129 -13.69 -2.65 12.01
CA ASP A 129 -14.36 -3.48 13.02
C ASP A 129 -13.38 -4.31 13.88
N SER A 130 -12.19 -4.57 13.35
CA SER A 130 -11.17 -5.41 14.00
C SER A 130 -9.88 -4.63 14.23
N LEU A 131 -9.15 -4.97 15.30
CA LEU A 131 -7.82 -4.41 15.55
C LEU A 131 -6.87 -4.55 14.34
N GLU A 132 -6.96 -5.69 13.64
CA GLU A 132 -6.21 -5.94 12.41
C GLU A 132 -6.50 -4.86 11.36
N GLU A 133 -7.78 -4.64 11.04
CA GLU A 133 -8.17 -3.64 10.06
C GLU A 133 -7.71 -2.24 10.47
N ARG A 134 -7.90 -1.88 11.75
CA ARG A 134 -7.53 -0.54 12.25
C ARG A 134 -6.05 -0.26 12.06
N VAL A 135 -5.19 -1.19 12.48
CA VAL A 135 -3.73 -1.08 12.32
C VAL A 135 -3.34 -1.01 10.84
N PHE A 136 -3.93 -1.85 9.99
CA PHE A 136 -3.56 -1.89 8.58
C PHE A 136 -4.07 -0.71 7.76
N ARG A 137 -5.12 0.00 8.20
CA ARG A 137 -5.52 1.28 7.58
C ARG A 137 -4.52 2.40 7.89
N VAL A 138 -4.01 2.45 9.12
CA VAL A 138 -2.91 3.39 9.42
C VAL A 138 -1.67 3.05 8.59
N TYR A 139 -1.29 1.77 8.53
CA TYR A 139 -0.16 1.36 7.72
C TYR A 139 -0.39 1.62 6.22
N ARG A 140 -1.64 1.54 5.76
CA ARG A 140 -2.03 1.85 4.38
C ARG A 140 -1.77 3.30 4.00
N LEU A 141 -2.02 4.25 4.91
CA LEU A 141 -1.69 5.64 4.67
C LEU A 141 -0.18 5.81 4.42
N VAL A 142 0.65 5.28 5.32
CA VAL A 142 2.12 5.36 5.21
C VAL A 142 2.64 4.66 3.96
N TYR A 143 2.12 3.47 3.65
CA TYR A 143 2.38 2.75 2.40
C TYR A 143 2.12 3.62 1.18
N THR A 144 0.95 4.25 1.13
CA THR A 144 0.51 5.03 -0.04
C THR A 144 1.36 6.28 -0.20
N GLY A 145 1.61 6.99 0.90
CA GLY A 145 2.51 8.15 0.92
C GLY A 145 3.93 7.80 0.46
N ALA A 146 4.49 6.68 0.92
CA ALA A 146 5.83 6.24 0.52
C ALA A 146 5.90 5.83 -0.95
N VAL A 147 4.90 5.09 -1.45
CA VAL A 147 4.85 4.65 -2.86
C VAL A 147 4.76 5.85 -3.81
N LEU A 148 3.94 6.84 -3.47
CA LEU A 148 3.76 8.05 -4.30
C LEU A 148 4.86 9.10 -4.09
N GLY A 149 5.76 8.89 -3.11
CA GLY A 149 6.88 9.80 -2.83
C GLY A 149 6.52 11.04 -1.99
N PHE A 150 5.36 11.04 -1.33
CA PHE A 150 4.91 12.12 -0.43
C PHE A 150 5.33 11.90 1.03
N MET A 151 5.72 10.68 1.40
CA MET A 151 6.26 10.34 2.71
C MET A 151 7.64 9.66 2.58
N PRO A 152 8.56 9.84 3.55
CA PRO A 152 9.84 9.15 3.54
C PRO A 152 9.67 7.62 3.52
N GLU A 153 10.40 6.93 2.63
CA GLU A 153 10.33 5.47 2.53
C GLU A 153 10.76 4.76 3.83
N ASP A 154 11.71 5.33 4.57
CA ASP A 154 12.16 4.81 5.87
C ASP A 154 11.04 4.73 6.90
N ASP A 155 9.96 5.51 6.74
CA ASP A 155 8.81 5.45 7.62
C ASP A 155 8.03 4.14 7.50
N ILE A 156 8.19 3.38 6.41
CA ILE A 156 7.67 2.01 6.31
C ILE A 156 8.32 1.12 7.37
N ALA A 157 9.65 1.13 7.46
CA ALA A 157 10.38 0.34 8.43
C ALA A 157 10.14 0.83 9.87
N LYS A 158 10.02 2.15 10.05
CA LYS A 158 9.68 2.74 11.35
C LYS A 158 8.29 2.32 11.83
N THR A 159 7.29 2.42 10.95
CA THR A 159 5.90 2.01 11.23
C THR A 159 5.83 0.52 11.53
N TYR A 160 6.54 -0.32 10.77
CA TYR A 160 6.67 -1.74 11.08
C TYR A 160 7.16 -1.98 12.50
N LYS A 161 8.30 -1.39 12.88
CA LYS A 161 8.93 -1.61 14.20
C LYS A 161 8.00 -1.18 15.33
N VAL A 162 7.44 0.02 15.23
CA VAL A 162 6.50 0.53 16.23
C VAL A 162 5.28 -0.40 16.34
N PHE A 163 4.64 -0.77 15.23
CA PHE A 163 3.48 -1.68 15.29
C PHE A 163 3.84 -3.08 15.78
N TYR A 164 5.04 -3.58 15.45
CA TYR A 164 5.51 -4.90 15.90
C TYR A 164 5.66 -4.95 17.43
N ASP A 165 6.08 -3.83 18.03
CA ASP A 165 6.29 -3.68 19.47
C ASP A 165 4.99 -3.36 20.23
N VAL A 166 4.07 -2.62 19.60
CA VAL A 166 2.80 -2.19 20.22
C VAL A 166 1.70 -3.24 20.07
N PHE A 167 1.58 -3.88 18.90
CA PHE A 167 0.48 -4.79 18.57
C PHE A 167 0.99 -6.23 18.37
N GLU A 168 1.44 -6.86 19.46
CA GLU A 168 1.97 -8.23 19.45
C GLU A 168 1.11 -9.26 18.70
N PRO A 169 -0.23 -9.30 18.83
CA PRO A 169 -1.07 -10.26 18.11
C PRO A 169 -1.00 -10.17 16.57
N LEU A 170 -0.47 -9.07 16.02
CA LEU A 170 -0.43 -8.81 14.59
C LEU A 170 0.95 -9.00 13.95
N ARG A 171 1.99 -9.35 14.72
CA ARG A 171 3.39 -9.44 14.25
C ARG A 171 3.58 -10.21 12.94
N GLN A 172 2.97 -11.39 12.80
CA GLN A 172 3.09 -12.19 11.58
C GLN A 172 2.41 -11.53 10.37
N ARG A 173 1.30 -10.83 10.60
CA ARG A 173 0.59 -10.09 9.56
C ARG A 173 1.37 -8.84 9.13
N LEU A 174 2.01 -8.15 10.09
CA LEU A 174 2.89 -7.02 9.81
C LEU A 174 4.08 -7.43 8.92
N VAL A 175 4.67 -8.61 9.16
CA VAL A 175 5.69 -9.19 8.26
C VAL A 175 5.15 -9.40 6.84
N ASN A 176 3.92 -9.87 6.70
CA ASN A 176 3.29 -10.05 5.39
C ASN A 176 3.02 -8.73 4.69
N TYR A 177 2.68 -7.68 5.45
CA TYR A 177 2.49 -6.34 4.91
C TYR A 177 3.79 -5.73 4.38
N VAL A 178 4.89 -5.88 5.12
CA VAL A 178 6.22 -5.48 4.64
C VAL A 178 6.61 -6.25 3.37
N LYS A 179 6.35 -7.57 3.33
CA LYS A 179 6.54 -8.37 2.10
C LYS A 179 5.75 -7.79 0.93
N PHE A 180 4.51 -7.35 1.18
CA PHE A 180 3.69 -6.69 0.17
C PHE A 180 4.30 -5.36 -0.31
N TYR A 181 4.83 -4.54 0.59
CA TYR A 181 5.55 -3.31 0.22
C TYR A 181 6.76 -3.61 -0.67
N ILE A 182 7.64 -4.51 -0.24
CA ILE A 182 8.84 -4.87 -1.00
C ILE A 182 8.45 -5.47 -2.36
N ALA A 183 7.41 -6.31 -2.41
CA ALA A 183 6.91 -6.85 -3.66
C ALA A 183 6.38 -5.75 -4.60
N THR A 184 5.73 -4.72 -4.05
CA THR A 184 5.27 -3.53 -4.81
C THR A 184 6.45 -2.82 -5.45
N LYS A 185 7.53 -2.54 -4.69
CA LYS A 185 8.69 -1.82 -5.21
C LYS A 185 9.49 -2.63 -6.25
N VAL A 186 9.59 -3.94 -6.06
CA VAL A 186 10.19 -4.83 -7.07
C VAL A 186 9.34 -4.86 -8.33
N ALA A 187 8.01 -4.96 -8.21
CA ALA A 187 7.10 -4.93 -9.36
C ALA A 187 7.12 -3.58 -10.11
N GLU A 188 7.23 -2.46 -9.39
CA GLU A 188 7.48 -1.13 -9.97
C GLU A 188 8.78 -1.13 -10.79
N GLY A 189 9.88 -1.65 -10.23
CA GLY A 189 11.15 -1.74 -10.97
C GLY A 189 11.06 -2.58 -12.24
N ILE A 190 10.25 -3.65 -12.23
CA ILE A 190 9.97 -4.46 -13.43
C ILE A 190 9.20 -3.62 -14.46
N ALA A 191 8.18 -2.88 -14.04
CA ALA A 191 7.37 -2.03 -14.92
C ALA A 191 8.19 -0.92 -15.59
N LEU A 192 9.18 -0.39 -14.86
CA LEU A 192 10.13 0.61 -15.35
C LEU A 192 11.26 0.00 -16.21
N GLY A 193 11.27 -1.32 -16.42
CA GLY A 193 12.28 -2.00 -17.22
C GLY A 193 13.68 -2.00 -16.59
N ARG A 194 13.79 -1.87 -15.26
CA ARG A 194 15.08 -1.78 -14.54
C ARG A 194 15.88 -3.10 -14.52
N PHE A 195 15.24 -4.22 -14.86
CA PHE A 195 15.85 -5.55 -14.75
C PHE A 195 15.92 -6.26 -16.10
N ALA A 196 17.12 -6.72 -16.44
CA ALA A 196 17.37 -7.55 -17.62
C ALA A 196 17.24 -9.05 -17.30
N SER A 197 17.44 -9.45 -16.03
CA SER A 197 17.55 -10.86 -15.64
C SER A 197 16.81 -11.21 -14.34
N GLN A 198 16.51 -12.50 -14.15
CA GLN A 198 15.94 -13.03 -12.89
C GLN A 198 16.87 -12.81 -11.70
N ASN A 199 18.18 -12.83 -11.94
CA ASN A 199 19.19 -12.61 -10.90
C ASN A 199 19.14 -11.17 -10.38
N GLU A 200 18.99 -10.17 -11.26
CA GLU A 200 18.83 -8.77 -10.84
C GLU A 200 17.57 -8.57 -9.99
N VAL A 201 16.43 -9.14 -10.40
CA VAL A 201 15.20 -9.08 -9.59
C VAL A 201 15.41 -9.72 -8.22
N ARG A 202 16.11 -10.86 -8.18
CA ARG A 202 16.42 -11.55 -6.93
C ARG A 202 17.33 -10.70 -6.05
N ILE A 203 18.37 -10.08 -6.59
CA ILE A 203 19.28 -9.20 -5.86
C ILE A 203 18.50 -8.02 -5.29
N GLU A 204 17.71 -7.33 -6.11
CA GLU A 204 16.92 -6.17 -5.70
C GLU A 204 15.99 -6.51 -4.53
N LYS A 205 15.29 -7.65 -4.62
CA LYS A 205 14.41 -8.13 -3.56
C LYS A 205 15.12 -8.23 -2.21
N TYR A 206 16.33 -8.80 -2.17
CA TYR A 206 17.08 -8.94 -0.92
C TYR A 206 17.77 -7.63 -0.52
N ALA A 207 18.21 -6.81 -1.47
CA ALA A 207 18.77 -5.48 -1.22
C ALA A 207 17.75 -4.58 -0.52
N TYR A 208 16.48 -4.59 -0.95
CA TYR A 208 15.39 -3.89 -0.27
C TYR A 208 15.22 -4.35 1.19
N CYS A 209 15.26 -5.66 1.44
CA CYS A 209 15.17 -6.17 2.81
C CYS A 209 16.32 -5.67 3.68
N VAL A 210 17.55 -5.65 3.16
CA VAL A 210 18.72 -5.15 3.90
C VAL A 210 18.61 -3.66 4.16
N ARG A 211 18.25 -2.87 3.13
CA ARG A 211 18.12 -1.41 3.23
C ARG A 211 17.11 -0.97 4.30
N LEU A 212 16.00 -1.69 4.43
CA LEU A 212 14.97 -1.39 5.44
C LEU A 212 15.26 -2.03 6.81
N GLY A 213 16.30 -2.88 6.94
CA GLY A 213 16.58 -3.65 8.15
C GLY A 213 15.52 -4.72 8.45
N LEU A 214 15.00 -5.37 7.40
CA LEU A 214 13.87 -6.30 7.43
C LEU A 214 14.22 -7.63 6.73
N GLU A 215 15.36 -8.23 7.05
CA GLU A 215 15.95 -9.37 6.30
C GLU A 215 15.03 -10.60 6.21
N LYS A 216 14.15 -10.80 7.19
CA LYS A 216 13.17 -11.92 7.22
C LYS A 216 11.90 -11.65 6.39
N CYS A 217 11.80 -10.50 5.75
CA CYS A 217 10.61 -10.04 5.03
C CYS A 217 10.72 -10.12 3.51
N ALA A 218 11.57 -11.00 2.97
CA ALA A 218 11.65 -11.19 1.52
C ALA A 218 10.31 -11.73 0.96
N PRO A 219 9.73 -11.08 -0.08
CA PRO A 219 8.48 -11.54 -0.70
C PRO A 219 8.66 -12.81 -1.54
N THR A 220 7.52 -13.47 -1.80
CA THR A 220 7.46 -14.60 -2.72
C THR A 220 7.37 -14.10 -4.17
N ASN A 221 7.87 -14.91 -5.11
CA ASN A 221 7.71 -14.63 -6.54
C ASN A 221 6.23 -14.50 -6.93
N ARG A 222 5.34 -15.30 -6.34
CA ARG A 222 3.89 -15.23 -6.58
C ARG A 222 3.33 -13.85 -6.27
N LEU A 223 3.76 -13.23 -5.17
CA LEU A 223 3.27 -11.90 -4.79
C LEU A 223 3.79 -10.81 -5.73
N ILE A 224 5.07 -10.84 -6.09
CA ILE A 224 5.66 -9.91 -7.06
C ILE A 224 4.96 -10.05 -8.42
N HIS A 225 4.76 -11.30 -8.86
CA HIS A 225 4.12 -11.64 -10.14
C HIS A 225 2.69 -11.10 -10.21
N GLU A 226 1.89 -11.31 -9.18
CA GLU A 226 0.53 -10.78 -9.08
C GLU A 226 0.50 -9.24 -9.18
N ILE A 227 1.35 -8.55 -8.43
CA ILE A 227 1.36 -7.08 -8.40
C ILE A 227 1.84 -6.52 -9.74
N ALA A 228 2.89 -7.09 -10.33
CA ALA A 228 3.41 -6.65 -11.62
C ALA A 228 2.36 -6.77 -12.73
N LEU A 229 1.59 -7.87 -12.74
CA LEU A 229 0.54 -8.07 -13.74
C LEU A 229 -0.70 -7.22 -13.49
N SER A 230 -1.20 -7.20 -12.26
CA SER A 230 -2.51 -6.60 -11.97
C SER A 230 -2.43 -5.09 -11.75
N VAL A 231 -1.45 -4.63 -10.98
CA VAL A 231 -1.33 -3.23 -10.57
C VAL A 231 -0.56 -2.42 -11.60
N TYR A 232 0.60 -2.93 -12.03
CA TYR A 232 1.46 -2.23 -12.99
C TYR A 232 1.24 -2.63 -14.45
N LYS A 233 0.29 -3.54 -14.71
CA LYS A 233 -0.09 -4.00 -16.06
C LYS A 233 1.10 -4.43 -16.92
N VAL A 234 2.15 -4.96 -16.30
CA VAL A 234 3.35 -5.40 -17.02
C VAL A 234 2.98 -6.58 -17.92
N PRO A 235 3.44 -6.62 -19.19
CA PRO A 235 3.14 -7.74 -20.08
C PRO A 235 3.54 -9.10 -19.50
N ALA A 236 2.64 -10.09 -19.61
CA ALA A 236 2.80 -11.39 -18.98
C ALA A 236 4.06 -12.15 -19.40
N ASN A 237 4.49 -12.00 -20.66
CA ASN A 237 5.75 -12.55 -21.17
C ASN A 237 6.97 -11.98 -20.43
N VAL A 238 6.97 -10.69 -20.10
CA VAL A 238 8.04 -10.03 -19.34
C VAL A 238 8.06 -10.53 -17.90
N VAL A 239 6.89 -10.54 -17.24
CA VAL A 239 6.79 -11.01 -15.84
C VAL A 239 7.18 -12.48 -15.71
N ASN A 240 6.69 -13.36 -16.61
CA ASN A 240 7.03 -14.79 -16.58
C ASN A 240 8.52 -15.06 -16.80
N ARG A 241 9.19 -14.22 -17.61
CA ARG A 241 10.63 -14.30 -17.85
C ARG A 241 11.43 -13.87 -16.62
N LEU A 242 11.03 -12.78 -15.96
CA LEU A 242 11.78 -12.16 -14.86
C LEU A 242 11.46 -12.75 -13.47
N VAL A 243 10.23 -13.20 -13.27
CA VAL A 243 9.71 -13.71 -11.99
C VAL A 243 8.90 -14.98 -12.22
N PRO A 244 9.53 -16.09 -12.64
CA PRO A 244 8.80 -17.31 -12.94
C PRO A 244 8.09 -17.85 -11.69
N LEU A 245 6.85 -18.31 -11.89
CA LEU A 245 6.12 -19.07 -10.89
C LEU A 245 6.69 -20.49 -10.84
N ILE A 246 7.15 -20.91 -9.67
CA ILE A 246 7.59 -22.30 -9.47
C ILE A 246 6.35 -23.19 -9.60
N ARG A 247 6.25 -23.95 -10.68
CA ARG A 247 5.28 -25.06 -10.77
C ARG A 247 5.68 -26.09 -9.72
N ARG A 248 4.83 -26.33 -8.72
CA ARG A 248 4.99 -27.52 -7.88
C ARG A 248 4.91 -28.72 -8.82
N SER A 249 5.99 -29.50 -8.93
CA SER A 249 5.94 -30.77 -9.64
C SER A 249 4.90 -31.65 -8.94
N SER A 250 3.85 -32.05 -9.65
CA SER A 250 2.95 -33.12 -9.26
C SER A 250 3.71 -34.45 -9.27
N LYS A 251 4.54 -34.70 -8.25
CA LYS A 251 5.13 -36.01 -7.98
C LYS A 251 5.17 -36.24 -6.47
N SER A 252 4.08 -36.79 -5.96
CA SER A 252 4.10 -37.83 -4.92
C SER A 252 2.80 -38.63 -5.01
N SER A 253 2.63 -39.32 -6.14
CA SER A 253 1.87 -40.57 -6.20
C SER A 253 2.90 -41.69 -6.12
N LEU A 254 3.41 -41.94 -4.92
CA LEU A 254 4.09 -43.18 -4.57
C LEU A 254 3.47 -43.65 -3.26
N VAL A 255 2.22 -44.10 -3.37
CA VAL A 255 1.74 -45.21 -2.54
C VAL A 255 2.28 -46.45 -3.23
N PRO A 256 3.25 -47.20 -2.65
CA PRO A 256 3.48 -48.56 -3.09
C PRO A 256 2.23 -49.36 -2.74
N LYS A 257 1.60 -49.96 -3.76
CA LYS A 257 0.65 -51.05 -3.53
C LYS A 257 1.42 -52.22 -2.92
N ALA A 258 0.93 -52.67 -1.77
CA ALA A 258 0.95 -53.99 -1.14
C ALA A 258 2.09 -54.98 -1.48
N TYR A 259 2.72 -55.51 -0.42
CA TYR A 259 2.58 -56.92 -0.04
C TYR A 259 2.29 -57.00 1.46
#